data_AF-A0A1R1SPZ4-F1
#
_entry.id   AF-A0A1R1SPZ4-F1
#
_cell.length_a   1.000
_cell.length_b   1.000
_cell.length_c   1.000
_cell.angle_alpha   90.00
_cell.angle_beta   90.00
_cell.angle_gamma   90.00
#
_symmetry.space_group_name_H-M   'P 1'
#
loop_
_entity.id
_entity.type
_entity.pdbx_description
1 polymer ?
#
loop_
_entity_poly.entity_id
_entity_poly.type
_entity_poly.pdbx_seq_one_letter_code
_entity_poly.pdbx_strand_id
1 'polypeptide(L)'
;MAVSMHVVWSTAEPGRVIYQTHAIETITDGEGVHATVNSHTYEVPLHSRAEAESIAEEEGYELFRKGEAWESLPEEESLPAEEGAMEE
;
A
#
# COMPACT_ATOMS: atom_id res chain seq x y z
N MET A 1 0.00 -18.43 -1.46
CA MET A 1 -1.16 -17.71 -0.87
C MET A 1 -1.15 -16.33 -1.49
N ALA A 2 -2.28 -15.84 -1.99
CA ALA A 2 -2.35 -14.49 -2.57
C ALA A 2 -2.55 -13.48 -1.44
N VAL A 3 -1.71 -12.45 -1.41
CA VAL A 3 -1.81 -11.32 -0.48
C VAL A 3 -2.14 -10.08 -1.31
N SER A 4 -3.29 -9.47 -1.06
CA SER A 4 -3.73 -8.26 -1.76
C SER A 4 -3.29 -7.03 -0.98
N MET A 5 -2.74 -6.03 -1.66
CA MET A 5 -2.31 -4.76 -1.08
C MET A 5 -3.27 -3.64 -1.49
N HIS A 6 -3.70 -2.84 -0.52
CA HIS A 6 -4.63 -1.73 -0.69
C HIS A 6 -4.01 -0.45 -0.15
N VAL A 7 -4.18 0.64 -0.90
CA VAL A 7 -3.78 1.97 -0.46
C VAL A 7 -4.97 2.65 0.21
N VAL A 8 -4.79 3.08 1.46
CA VAL A 8 -5.85 3.62 2.30
C VAL A 8 -5.39 4.87 3.05
N TRP A 9 -6.33 5.70 3.49
CA TRP A 9 -6.03 6.79 4.41
C TRP A 9 -5.72 6.25 5.80
N SER A 10 -4.70 6.80 6.45
CA SER A 10 -4.40 6.51 7.84
C SER A 10 -5.57 6.96 8.72
N THR A 11 -5.98 6.07 9.62
CA THR A 11 -6.97 6.38 10.65
C THR A 11 -6.36 7.11 11.85
N ALA A 12 -5.04 7.03 12.01
CA ALA A 12 -4.30 7.70 13.07
C ALA A 12 -3.90 9.13 12.71
N GLU A 13 -3.57 9.39 11.44
CA GLU A 13 -3.06 10.68 10.97
C GLU A 13 -3.85 11.16 9.74
N PRO A 14 -4.67 12.23 9.86
CA PRO A 14 -5.49 12.70 8.75
C PRO A 14 -4.62 13.24 7.61
N GLY A 15 -4.96 12.85 6.37
CA GLY A 15 -4.22 13.23 5.17
C GLY A 15 -2.97 12.40 4.89
N ARG A 16 -2.66 11.42 5.75
CA ARG A 16 -1.57 10.47 5.53
C ARG A 16 -2.11 9.26 4.77
N VAL A 17 -1.47 8.91 3.66
CA VAL A 17 -1.76 7.68 2.91
C VAL A 17 -0.83 6.57 3.39
N ILE A 18 -1.37 5.37 3.62
CA ILE A 18 -0.64 4.17 4.04
C ILE A 18 -1.12 2.96 3.22
N TYR A 19 -0.48 1.80 3.39
CA TYR A 19 -0.97 0.56 2.80
C TYR A 19 -1.44 -0.46 3.84
N GLN A 20 -2.41 -1.27 3.42
CA GLN A 20 -2.94 -2.40 4.17
C GLN A 20 -2.85 -3.64 3.27
N THR A 21 -2.53 -4.78 3.85
CA THR A 21 -2.57 -6.06 3.14
C THR A 21 -3.68 -6.96 3.67
N HIS A 22 -4.24 -7.79 2.79
CA HIS A 22 -5.18 -8.84 3.12
C HIS A 22 -4.67 -10.18 2.58
N ALA A 23 -4.51 -11.15 3.47
CA ALA A 23 -4.16 -12.52 3.14
C ALA A 23 -5.37 -13.42 3.38
N ILE A 24 -5.71 -14.26 2.40
CA ILE A 24 -6.71 -15.31 2.59
C ILE A 24 -5.99 -16.59 2.98
N GLU A 25 -6.28 -17.07 4.18
CA GLU A 25 -5.74 -18.31 4.72
C GLU A 25 -6.84 -19.37 4.82
N THR A 26 -6.56 -20.56 4.29
CA THR A 26 -7.46 -21.69 4.40
C THR A 26 -7.10 -22.50 5.64
N ILE A 27 -7.98 -22.52 6.61
CA ILE A 27 -7.82 -23.31 7.84
C ILE A 27 -8.56 -24.62 7.65
N THR A 28 -7.87 -25.73 7.88
CA THR A 28 -8.47 -27.06 7.93
C THR A 28 -8.50 -27.52 9.38
N ASP A 29 -9.70 -27.70 9.93
CA ASP A 29 -9.93 -28.19 11.29
C ASP A 29 -10.85 -29.43 11.25
N GLY A 30 -11.12 -30.06 12.40
CA GLY A 30 -12.03 -31.18 12.54
C GLY A 30 -13.46 -30.92 12.05
N GLU A 31 -13.88 -29.66 11.92
CA GLU A 31 -15.18 -29.27 11.33
C GLU A 31 -15.18 -29.14 9.80
N GLY A 32 -14.00 -29.10 9.16
CA GLY A 32 -13.87 -28.98 7.70
C GLY A 32 -12.86 -27.92 7.26
N VAL A 33 -13.01 -27.49 6.00
CA VAL A 33 -12.15 -26.47 5.37
C VAL A 33 -12.90 -25.15 5.33
N HIS A 34 -12.36 -24.13 6.00
CA HIS A 34 -12.92 -22.78 6.03
C HIS A 34 -11.85 -21.74 5.67
N ALA A 35 -12.26 -20.67 4.97
CA ALA A 35 -11.39 -19.56 4.64
C ALA A 35 -11.48 -18.47 5.70
N THR A 36 -10.33 -17.97 6.15
CA THR A 36 -10.18 -16.82 7.05
C THR A 36 -9.42 -15.72 6.32
N VAL A 37 -9.83 -14.47 6.53
CA VAL A 37 -9.14 -13.30 5.97
C VAL A 37 -8.34 -12.64 7.09
N ASN A 38 -7.01 -12.67 6.98
CA ASN A 38 -6.11 -11.96 7.88
C ASN A 38 -5.68 -10.65 7.23
N SER A 39 -6.00 -9.54 7.89
CA SER A 39 -5.69 -8.20 7.39
C SER A 39 -4.61 -7.58 8.25
N HIS A 40 -3.59 -6.98 7.63
CA HIS A 40 -2.52 -6.29 8.33
C HIS A 40 -2.38 -4.86 7.82
N THR A 41 -2.50 -3.88 8.70
CA THR A 41 -2.28 -2.47 8.38
C THR A 41 -0.82 -2.14 8.63
N TYR A 42 -0.13 -1.60 7.62
CA TYR A 42 1.23 -1.11 7.76
C TYR A 42 1.20 0.42 7.83
N GLU A 43 1.71 0.99 8.91
CA GLU A 43 1.76 2.46 9.12
C GLU A 43 2.94 3.11 8.37
N VAL A 44 3.30 2.55 7.23
CA VAL A 44 4.33 3.08 6.34
C VAL A 44 3.67 4.13 5.44
N PRO A 45 4.15 5.39 5.48
CA PRO A 45 3.59 6.44 4.63
C PRO A 45 3.88 6.13 3.18
N LEU A 46 2.87 6.28 2.33
CA LEU A 46 3.05 6.26 0.90
C LEU A 46 3.13 7.68 0.35
N HIS A 47 4.18 7.94 -0.43
CA HIS A 47 4.41 9.24 -1.05
C HIS A 47 3.98 9.27 -2.51
N SER A 48 3.98 8.11 -3.19
CA SER A 48 3.62 7.99 -4.61
C SER A 48 3.05 6.63 -4.98
N ARG A 49 2.38 6.56 -6.15
CA ARG A 49 1.89 5.31 -6.74
C ARG A 49 3.04 4.39 -7.12
N ALA A 50 4.13 4.94 -7.69
CA ALA A 50 5.33 4.18 -8.02
C ALA A 50 5.96 3.49 -6.79
N GLU A 51 5.96 4.15 -5.64
CA GLU A 51 6.45 3.56 -4.37
C GLU A 51 5.57 2.38 -3.95
N ALA A 52 4.25 2.55 -3.97
CA ALA A 52 3.31 1.47 -3.66
C ALA A 52 3.43 0.29 -4.64
N GLU A 53 3.70 0.55 -5.93
CA GLU A 53 3.99 -0.48 -6.93
C GLU A 53 5.29 -1.21 -6.67
N SER A 54 6.35 -0.48 -6.30
CA SER A 54 7.65 -1.06 -5.96
C SER A 54 7.54 -1.98 -4.73
N ILE A 55 6.82 -1.54 -3.69
CA ILE A 55 6.58 -2.36 -2.48
C ILE A 55 5.80 -3.63 -2.86
N ALA A 56 4.75 -3.49 -3.68
CA ALA A 56 3.96 -4.64 -4.09
C ALA A 56 4.76 -5.63 -4.94
N GLU A 57 5.64 -5.16 -5.83
CA GLU A 57 6.51 -6.02 -6.64
C GLU A 57 7.57 -6.73 -5.79
N GLU A 58 8.26 -5.99 -4.91
CA GLU A 58 9.30 -6.52 -4.02
C GLU A 58 8.75 -7.63 -3.11
N GLU A 59 7.57 -7.39 -2.54
CA GLU A 59 6.94 -8.31 -1.59
C GLU A 59 6.04 -9.37 -2.26
N GLY A 60 5.78 -9.23 -3.57
CA GLY A 60 4.90 -10.11 -4.34
C GLY A 60 3.41 -9.96 -3.99
N TYR A 61 2.98 -8.76 -3.59
CA TYR A 61 1.59 -8.45 -3.30
C TYR A 61 0.79 -8.10 -4.56
N GLU A 62 -0.50 -8.44 -4.56
CA GLU A 62 -1.44 -8.01 -5.59
C GLU A 62 -1.97 -6.60 -5.27
N LEU A 63 -1.38 -5.59 -5.90
CA LEU A 63 -1.74 -4.19 -5.65
C LEU A 63 -3.09 -3.80 -6.28
N PHE A 64 -3.97 -3.27 -5.44
CA PHE A 64 -5.25 -2.70 -5.84
C PHE A 64 -5.12 -1.21 -6.17
N ARG A 65 -5.03 -0.90 -7.47
CA ARG A 65 -4.85 0.46 -8.02
C ARG A 65 -6.16 1.27 -8.09
N LYS A 66 -6.97 1.25 -7.04
CA LYS A 66 -8.27 1.95 -6.99
C LYS A 66 -8.56 2.50 -5.60
N GLY A 67 -9.33 3.59 -5.56
CA GLY A 67 -9.81 4.25 -4.34
C GLY A 67 -9.23 5.64 -4.16
N GLU A 68 -9.91 6.47 -3.37
CA GLU A 68 -9.57 7.89 -3.21
C GLU A 68 -8.13 8.11 -2.71
N ALA A 69 -7.65 7.27 -1.80
CA ALA A 69 -6.28 7.35 -1.29
C ALA A 69 -5.23 7.06 -2.40
N TRP A 70 -5.48 6.06 -3.25
CA TRP A 70 -4.65 5.77 -4.42
C TRP A 70 -4.67 6.91 -5.45
N GLU A 71 -5.86 7.44 -5.72
CA GLU A 71 -6.05 8.53 -6.69
C GLU A 71 -5.42 9.85 -6.20
N SER A 72 -5.31 10.03 -4.88
CA SER A 72 -4.68 11.20 -4.27
C SER A 72 -3.15 11.14 -4.30
N LEU A 73 -2.54 9.96 -4.44
CA LEU A 73 -1.09 9.83 -4.57
C LEU A 73 -0.62 10.34 -5.95
N PRO A 74 0.50 11.07 -6.02
CA PRO A 74 1.17 11.37 -7.28
C PRO A 74 1.71 10.09 -7.92
N GLU A 75 1.84 10.08 -9.25
CA GLU A 75 2.33 8.90 -9.98
C GLU A 75 3.78 8.57 -9.62
N GLU A 76 4.66 9.56 -9.72
CA GLU A 76 6.07 9.47 -9.33
C GLU A 76 6.34 10.22 -8.04
N GLU A 77 7.40 9.84 -7.32
CA GLU A 77 7.91 10.66 -6.23
C GLU A 77 8.40 11.97 -6.86
N SER A 78 7.68 13.05 -6.57
CA SER A 78 8.16 14.38 -6.92
C SER A 78 9.40 14.61 -6.07
N LEU A 79 10.56 14.19 -6.58
CA LEU A 79 11.85 14.61 -6.05
C LEU A 79 11.75 16.12 -5.88
N PRO A 80 12.15 16.69 -4.72
CA PRO A 80 12.28 18.13 -4.64
C PRO A 80 13.19 18.52 -5.79
N ALA A 81 12.66 19.26 -6.76
CA ALA A 81 13.50 19.96 -7.71
C ALA A 81 14.48 20.74 -6.82
N GLU A 82 15.76 20.42 -6.92
CA GLU A 82 16.82 21.17 -6.25
C GLU A 82 16.69 22.63 -6.69
N GLU A 83 15.93 23.42 -5.93
CA GLU A 83 15.98 24.87 -5.96
C GLU A 83 17.22 25.29 -5.18
N GLY A 84 18.26 25.67 -5.93
CA GLY A 84 19.43 26.43 -5.45
C GLY A 84 20.75 25.80 -5.93
N ALA A 85 21.64 26.48 -6.67
CA ALA A 85 21.94 27.91 -6.78
C ALA A 85 22.48 28.19 -8.21
N MET A 86 21.96 29.17 -8.94
CA MET A 86 22.40 30.59 -9.00
C MET A 86 23.89 30.80 -9.35
N GLU A 87 24.09 31.47 -10.50
CA GLU A 87 25.24 32.32 -10.90
C GLU A 87 26.60 31.57 -11.06
N GLU A 88 27.34 31.65 -12.17
CA GLU A 88 27.72 32.78 -13.04
C GLU A 88 27.95 32.34 -14.50
#